data_AF-A0A804KS25-F1
#
_entry.id   AF-A0A804KS25-F1
#
_cell.length_a   1.000
_cell.length_b   1.000
_cell.length_c   1.000
_cell.angle_alpha   90.00
_cell.angle_beta   90.00
_cell.angle_gamma   90.00
#
_symmetry.space_group_name_H-M   'P 1'
#
loop_
_entity.id
_entity.type
_entity.pdbx_description
1 polymer ?
#
loop_
_entity_poly.entity_id
_entity_poly.type
_entity_poly.pdbx_seq_one_letter_code
_entity_poly.pdbx_strand_id
1 'polypeptide(L)' 'MPLGISGTFNFMIVFQAEHNILMHLFHMLGVALVYSALVLCMVPWSTLSIVVAHGYLSRLNCQYASFNNSTS' A
#
# COMPACT_ATOMS: atom_id res chain seq x y z
N MET A 1 8.08 26.43 -8.37
CA MET A 1 8.76 25.58 -7.35
C MET A 1 10.26 25.83 -7.45
N PRO A 2 10.97 25.98 -6.32
CA PRO A 2 12.42 26.17 -6.28
C PRO A 2 13.17 24.85 -6.53
N LEU A 3 14.34 24.92 -7.18
CA LEU A 3 15.14 23.75 -7.58
C LEU A 3 16.32 23.56 -6.60
N GLY A 4 16.07 22.86 -5.51
CA GLY A 4 17.09 22.52 -4.51
C GLY A 4 16.47 22.13 -3.17
N ILE A 5 17.21 21.38 -2.34
CA ILE A 5 16.71 20.85 -1.06
C ILE A 5 16.20 21.98 -0.13
N SER A 6 17.01 23.02 0.07
CA SER A 6 16.63 24.19 0.87
C SER A 6 15.44 24.94 0.26
N GLY A 7 15.37 25.01 -1.08
CA GLY A 7 14.24 25.56 -1.79
C GLY A 7 12.94 24.82 -1.48
N THR A 8 12.95 23.49 -1.55
CA THR A 8 11.78 22.67 -1.26
C THR A 8 11.28 22.88 0.17
N PHE A 9 12.19 22.93 1.16
CA PHE A 9 11.81 23.23 2.55
C PHE A 9 11.21 24.64 2.71
N ASN A 10 11.80 25.65 2.06
CA ASN A 10 11.28 27.01 2.09
C ASN A 10 9.86 27.09 1.51
N PHE A 11 9.64 26.44 0.37
CA PHE A 11 8.32 26.34 -0.25
C PHE A 11 7.31 25.66 0.69
N MET A 12 7.68 24.54 1.32
CA MET A 12 6.77 23.83 2.23
C MET A 12 6.33 24.70 3.42
N ILE A 13 7.24 25.50 4.00
CA ILE A 13 6.92 26.38 5.14
C ILE A 13 5.99 27.52 4.72
N VAL A 14 6.32 28.20 3.62
CA VAL A 14 5.47 29.31 3.10
C VAL A 14 4.11 28.78 2.68
N PHE A 15 4.08 27.65 1.98
CA PHE A 15 2.83 27.03 1.53
C PHE A 15 1.96 26.56 2.70
N GLN A 16 2.56 26.06 3.77
CA GLN A 16 1.84 25.76 5.00
C GLN A 16 1.29 27.02 5.68
N ALA A 17 2.05 28.12 5.72
CA ALA A 17 1.62 29.37 6.33
C ALA A 17 0.46 30.04 5.57
N GLU A 18 0.48 30.01 4.23
CA GLU A 18 -0.54 30.66 3.40
C GLU A 18 -1.77 29.78 3.15
N HIS A 19 -1.61 28.47 3.01
CA HIS A 19 -2.69 27.57 2.61
C HIS A 19 -3.11 26.56 3.68
N ASN A 20 -2.41 26.51 4.82
CA ASN A 20 -2.67 25.57 5.92
C ASN A 20 -2.84 24.12 5.44
N ILE A 21 -1.97 23.68 4.51
CA ILE A 21 -2.17 22.43 3.77
C ILE A 21 -2.26 21.19 4.66
N LEU A 22 -1.62 21.19 5.85
CA LEU A 22 -1.74 20.10 6.82
C LEU A 22 -3.19 19.77 7.20
N MET A 23 -4.09 20.75 7.20
CA MET A 23 -5.51 20.56 7.53
C MET A 23 -6.38 20.22 6.31
N HIS A 24 -5.79 20.17 5.12
CA HIS A 24 -6.53 19.94 3.89
C HIS A 24 -6.70 18.44 3.62
N LEU A 25 -7.94 18.03 3.28
CA LEU A 25 -8.30 16.62 3.08
C LEU A 25 -7.40 15.91 2.06
N PHE A 26 -7.10 16.55 0.93
CA PHE A 26 -6.25 15.93 -0.09
C PHE A 26 -4.81 15.70 0.39
N HIS A 27 -4.29 16.56 1.27
CA HIS A 27 -2.97 16.36 1.87
C HIS A 27 -3.01 15.19 2.86
N MET A 28 -4.03 15.11 3.71
CA MET A 28 -4.20 13.99 4.64
C MET A 28 -4.35 12.65 3.92
N LEU A 29 -5.10 12.61 2.82
CA LEU A 29 -5.21 11.42 1.96
C LEU A 29 -3.85 11.06 1.32
N GLY A 30 -3.12 12.05 0.80
CA GLY A 30 -1.78 11.83 0.24
C GLY A 30 -0.80 11.25 1.25
N VAL A 31 -0.75 11.79 2.46
CA VAL A 31 0.09 11.27 3.56
C VAL A 31 -0.30 9.84 3.94
N ALA A 32 -1.60 9.55 4.05
CA ALA A 32 -2.09 8.21 4.36
C ALA A 32 -1.69 7.17 3.29
N LEU A 33 -1.73 7.54 2.01
CA LEU A 33 -1.32 6.67 0.90
C LEU A 33 0.18 6.40 0.90
N VAL A 34 1.01 7.43 1.08
CA VAL A 34 2.48 7.28 1.15
C VAL A 34 2.87 6.39 2.34
N TYR A 35 2.23 6.59 3.50
CA TYR A 35 2.47 5.76 4.68
C TYR A 35 2.03 4.30 4.46
N SER A 36 0.86 4.09 3.87
CA SER A 36 0.34 2.75 3.56
C SER A 36 1.24 1.99 2.57
N ALA A 37 1.79 2.68 1.56
CA ALA A 37 2.73 2.11 0.61
C ALA A 37 4.06 1.73 1.28
N LEU A 38 4.54 2.55 2.22
CA LEU A 38 5.75 2.26 3.00
C LEU A 38 5.57 1.00 3.86
N VAL A 39 4.40 0.86 4.50
CA VAL A 39 4.03 -0.33 5.29
C VAL A 39 4.03 -1.57 4.40
N LEU A 40 3.43 -1.50 3.20
CA LEU A 40 3.45 -2.61 2.25
C LEU A 40 4.87 -2.96 1.77
N CYS A 41 5.72 -1.95 1.57
CA CYS A 41 7.13 -2.14 1.20
C CYS A 41 7.93 -2.84 2.31
N MET A 42 7.58 -2.59 3.58
CA MET A 42 8.20 -3.25 4.74
C MET A 42 7.76 -4.72 4.90
N VAL A 43 6.61 -5.12 4.33
CA VAL A 43 6.17 -6.53 4.36
C VAL A 43 7.14 -7.34 3.50
N PRO A 44 7.86 -8.32 4.07
CA PRO A 44 8.80 -9.13 3.30
C PRO A 44 8.09 -9.89 2.18
N TRP A 45 8.75 -9.99 1.03
CA TRP A 45 8.23 -10.72 -0.13
C TRP A 45 7.90 -12.19 0.19
N SER A 46 8.64 -12.81 1.12
CA SER A 46 8.39 -14.17 1.61
C SER A 46 7.01 -14.31 2.25
N THR A 47 6.58 -13.32 3.04
CA THR A 47 5.26 -13.32 3.69
C THR A 47 4.14 -13.29 2.66
N LEU A 48 4.27 -12.45 1.63
CA LEU A 48 3.30 -12.40 0.52
C LEU A 48 3.30 -13.71 -0.30
N SER A 49 4.48 -14.27 -0.54
CA SER A 49 4.64 -15.54 -1.28
C SER A 49 3.94 -16.71 -0.58
N ILE A 50 4.00 -16.78 0.75
CA ILE A 50 3.33 -17.81 1.54
C ILE A 50 1.81 -17.64 1.50
N VAL A 51 1.29 -16.42 1.59
CA VAL A 51 -0.16 -16.15 1.49
C VAL A 51 -0.71 -16.55 0.11
N VAL A 52 0.01 -16.21 -0.96
CA VAL A 52 -0.35 -16.60 -2.32
C VAL A 52 -0.31 -18.13 -2.49
N ALA A 53 0.74 -18.79 -1.99
CA ALA A 53 0.87 -20.25 -2.03
C ALA A 53 -0.25 -20.95 -1.25
N HIS A 54 -0.60 -20.44 -0.06
CA HIS A 54 -1.71 -20.96 0.75
C HIS A 54 -3.06 -20.81 0.03
N GLY A 55 -3.29 -19.68 -0.63
CA GLY A 55 -4.48 -19.47 -1.47
C GLY A 55 -4.56 -20.44 -2.65
N TYR A 56 -3.43 -20.69 -3.32
CA TYR A 56 -3.35 -21.68 -4.40
C TYR A 56 -3.62 -23.10 -3.89
N LEU A 57 -2.99 -23.50 -2.79
CA LEU A 57 -3.17 -24.82 -2.19
C LEU A 57 -4.63 -25.05 -1.75
N SER A 58 -5.26 -24.02 -1.17
CA SER A 58 -6.66 -24.08 -0.76
C SER A 58 -7.61 -24.24 -1.95
N ARG A 59 -7.34 -23.55 -3.07
CA ARG A 59 -8.10 -23.73 -4.32
C ARG A 59 -7.90 -25.10 -4.93
N LEU A 60 -6.66 -25.61 -4.95
CA LEU A 60 -6.36 -26.96 -5.44
C LEU A 60 -7.05 -28.04 -4.61
N ASN A 61 -7.06 -27.91 -3.28
CA ASN A 61 -7.72 -28.87 -2.40
C ASN A 61 -9.25 -28.87 -2.58
N CYS A 62 -9.87 -27.69 -2.76
CA CYS A 62 -11.29 -27.59 -3.06
C CYS A 62 -11.65 -28.22 -4.41
N GLN A 63 -10.79 -28.03 -5.44
CA GLN A 63 -10.95 -28.69 -6.73
C GLN A 63 -10.83 -30.21 -6.59
N TYR A 64 -9.82 -30.70 -5.87
CA TYR A 64 -9.65 -32.13 -5.60
C TYR A 64 -10.86 -32.71 -4.84
N ALA A 65 -11.36 -32.02 -3.81
CA ALA A 65 -12.56 -32.41 -3.08
C ALA A 65 -13.81 -32.40 -3.98
N SER A 66 -13.92 -31.46 -4.93
CA SER A 66 -15.00 -31.44 -5.93
C SER A 66 -14.92 -32.65 -6.86
N PHE A 67 -13.73 -32.99 -7.37
CA PHE A 67 -13.52 -34.21 -8.16
C PHE A 67 -13.82 -35.48 -7.35
N ASN A 68 -13.48 -35.49 -6.06
CA ASN A 68 -13.71 -36.64 -5.18
C ASN A 68 -15.17 -36.78 -4.70
N ASN A 69 -15.95 -35.70 -4.75
CA ASN A 69 -17.40 -35.69 -4.54
C ASN A 69 -18.19 -35.88 -5.84
N SER A 70 -17.49 -35.94 -6.98
CA SER A 70 -18.03 -36.38 -8.26
C SER A 70 -17.85 -37.89 -8.31
N THR A 71 -18.87 -38.66 -7.93
CA THR A 71 -18.87 -40.10 -8.24
C THR A 71 -18.72 -40.29 -9.75
N SER A 72 -18.04 -41.37 -10.16
CA SER A 72 -18.30 -42.03 -11.44
C SER A 72 -19.78 -42.18 -11.72
#